data_AF-A0A2E4NDV6-F1
#
_entry.id   AF-A0A2E4NDV6-F1
#
_cell.length_a   1.000
_cell.length_b   1.000
_cell.length_c   1.000
_cell.angle_alpha   90.00
_cell.angle_beta   90.00
_cell.angle_gamma   90.00
#
_symmetry.space_group_name_H-M   'P 1'
#
loop_
_entity.id
_entity.type
_entity.pdbx_description
1 polymer ?
#
loop_
_entity_poly.entity_id
_entity_poly.type
_entity_poly.pdbx_seq_one_letter_code
_entity_poly.pdbx_strand_id
1 'polypeptide(L)'
;MPTKDELTADINAMAVEVTEALTSLKNDEDVDLVNIEPRVRAAMDSVGDLAPDEAVEMRPLLVSLLEKMEEFSLVLQGKIDEINAEEANEPSEEKDEND
;
A
#
# COMPACT_ATOMS: atom_id res chain seq x y z
N MET A 1 0.11 1.82 -26.48
CA MET A 1 0.67 2.49 -25.30
C MET A 1 -0.39 3.44 -24.78
N PRO A 2 -0.63 3.48 -23.46
CA PRO A 2 -1.52 4.45 -22.86
C PRO A 2 -0.95 5.86 -23.04
N THR A 3 -1.84 6.84 -23.11
CA THR A 3 -1.50 8.26 -23.15
C THR A 3 -1.11 8.77 -21.76
N LYS A 4 -0.45 9.94 -21.70
CA LYS A 4 -0.14 10.63 -20.45
C LYS A 4 -1.39 10.83 -19.58
N ASP A 5 -2.52 11.20 -20.19
CA ASP A 5 -3.77 11.45 -19.48
C ASP A 5 -4.37 10.16 -18.91
N GLU A 6 -4.30 9.05 -19.66
CA GLU A 6 -4.72 7.73 -19.17
C GLU A 6 -3.83 7.26 -18.01
N LEU A 7 -2.51 7.45 -18.10
CA LEU A 7 -1.58 7.14 -17.01
C LEU A 7 -1.81 8.01 -15.79
N THR A 8 -2.10 9.29 -15.99
CA THR A 8 -2.43 10.23 -14.91
C THR A 8 -3.68 9.77 -14.17
N ALA A 9 -4.73 9.39 -14.90
CA ALA A 9 -5.96 8.89 -14.31
C ALA A 9 -5.71 7.60 -13.51
N ASP A 10 -4.94 6.65 -14.06
CA ASP A 10 -4.68 5.37 -13.40
C ASP A 10 -3.80 5.52 -12.15
N ILE A 11 -2.74 6.35 -12.20
CA ILE A 11 -1.89 6.62 -11.03
C ILE A 11 -2.70 7.30 -9.92
N ASN A 12 -3.57 8.25 -10.26
CA ASN A 12 -4.45 8.88 -9.27
C ASN A 12 -5.46 7.90 -8.68
N ALA A 13 -6.03 7.00 -9.48
CA ALA A 13 -6.92 5.95 -8.99
C ALA A 13 -6.20 5.03 -7.99
N MET A 14 -4.99 4.56 -8.33
CA MET A 14 -4.17 3.77 -7.40
C MET A 14 -3.86 4.54 -6.11
N ALA A 15 -3.55 5.84 -6.19
CA ALA A 15 -3.30 6.64 -5.00
C ALA A 15 -4.53 6.77 -4.08
N VAL A 16 -5.73 6.81 -4.66
CA VAL A 16 -6.99 6.78 -3.91
C VAL A 16 -7.18 5.43 -3.24
N GLU A 17 -7.03 4.33 -3.98
CA GLU A 17 -7.17 2.97 -3.44
C GLU A 17 -6.20 2.70 -2.29
N VAL A 18 -4.93 3.10 -2.41
CA VAL A 18 -3.94 2.99 -1.31
C VAL A 18 -4.36 3.83 -0.09
N THR A 19 -4.97 5.00 -0.32
CA THR A 19 -5.45 5.87 0.78
C THR A 19 -6.64 5.23 1.50
N GLU A 20 -7.58 4.65 0.76
CA GLU A 20 -8.73 3.93 1.32
C GLU A 20 -8.27 2.70 2.11
N ALA A 21 -7.37 1.91 1.53
CA ALA A 21 -6.75 0.76 2.20
C ALA A 21 -6.03 1.17 3.50
N LEU A 22 -5.32 2.30 3.49
CA LEU A 22 -4.69 2.85 4.68
C LEU A 22 -5.72 3.25 5.75
N THR A 23 -6.85 3.84 5.35
CA THR A 23 -7.93 4.19 6.28
C THR A 23 -8.55 2.94 6.89
N SER A 24 -8.89 1.93 6.09
CA SER A 24 -9.42 0.66 6.59
C SER A 24 -8.44 -0.03 7.52
N LEU A 25 -7.15 -0.06 7.16
CA LEU A 25 -6.10 -0.60 8.01
C LEU A 25 -6.09 0.09 9.37
N LYS A 26 -6.07 1.44 9.40
CA LYS A 26 -6.08 2.24 10.65
C LYS A 26 -7.32 1.98 11.52
N ASN A 27 -8.44 1.56 10.93
CA ASN A 27 -9.70 1.26 11.62
C ASN A 27 -9.88 -0.22 11.99
N ASP A 28 -8.85 -1.06 11.81
CA ASP A 28 -8.93 -2.52 12.03
C ASP A 28 -9.96 -3.22 11.11
N GLU A 29 -10.16 -2.67 9.92
CA GLU A 29 -11.00 -3.25 8.87
C GLU A 29 -10.15 -4.08 7.89
N ASP A 30 -10.80 -5.05 7.23
CA ASP A 30 -10.17 -5.84 6.17
C ASP A 30 -9.69 -4.94 5.04
N VAL A 31 -8.42 -5.13 4.64
CA VAL A 31 -7.80 -4.37 3.57
C VAL A 31 -7.73 -5.22 2.31
N ASP A 32 -8.31 -4.72 1.22
CA ASP A 32 -8.16 -5.31 -0.10
C ASP A 32 -7.20 -4.47 -0.96
N LEU A 33 -6.03 -5.02 -1.28
CA LEU A 33 -5.04 -4.44 -2.20
C LEU A 33 -4.86 -5.29 -3.47
N VAL A 34 -5.87 -6.12 -3.81
CA VAL A 34 -5.78 -7.01 -4.95
C VAL A 34 -5.57 -6.20 -6.23
N ASN A 35 -4.51 -6.54 -6.96
CA ASN A 35 -4.07 -5.93 -8.23
C ASN A 35 -3.34 -4.57 -8.17
N ILE A 36 -2.98 -4.02 -6.99
CA ILE A 36 -2.16 -2.79 -6.97
C ILE A 36 -0.76 -3.03 -7.53
N GLU A 37 -0.02 -4.05 -7.08
CA GLU A 37 1.35 -4.32 -7.55
C GLU A 37 1.47 -4.43 -9.09
N PRO A 38 0.67 -5.27 -9.79
CA PRO A 38 0.78 -5.37 -11.24
C PRO A 38 0.43 -4.06 -11.96
N ARG A 39 -0.49 -3.24 -11.42
CA ARG A 39 -0.84 -1.93 -12.00
C ARG A 39 0.27 -0.90 -11.80
N VAL A 40 0.90 -0.86 -10.63
CA VAL A 40 2.06 0.00 -10.37
C VAL A 40 3.19 -0.35 -11.33
N ARG A 41 3.51 -1.64 -11.50
CA ARG A 41 4.53 -2.09 -12.46
C ARG A 41 4.19 -1.67 -13.89
N ALA A 42 2.96 -1.89 -14.33
CA ALA A 42 2.52 -1.49 -15.68
C ALA A 42 2.57 0.03 -15.91
N ALA A 43 2.22 0.83 -14.90
CA ALA A 43 2.29 2.28 -14.96
C ALA A 43 3.75 2.77 -15.05
N MET A 44 4.66 2.18 -14.27
CA MET A 44 6.10 2.51 -14.33
C MET A 44 6.70 2.17 -15.71
N ASP A 45 6.40 1.00 -16.25
CA ASP A 45 6.85 0.59 -17.57
C ASP A 45 6.32 1.56 -18.65
N SER A 46 5.03 1.89 -18.57
CA SER A 46 4.38 2.80 -19.52
C SER A 46 4.90 4.24 -19.44
N VAL A 47 5.32 4.71 -18.26
CA VAL A 47 5.98 6.03 -18.12
C VAL A 47 7.37 6.01 -18.77
N GLY A 48 8.07 4.88 -18.73
CA GLY A 48 9.36 4.70 -19.42
C GLY A 48 9.25 4.79 -20.95
N ASP A 49 8.04 4.55 -21.48
CA ASP A 49 7.74 4.63 -22.91
C ASP A 49 7.26 6.03 -23.37
N LEU A 50 7.01 6.96 -22.45
CA LEU A 50 6.60 8.34 -22.77
C LEU A 50 7.76 9.17 -23.34
N ALA A 51 7.42 10.29 -24.00
CA ALA A 51 8.42 11.28 -24.36
C ALA A 51 9.09 11.86 -23.10
N PRO A 52 10.38 12.27 -23.15
CA PRO A 52 11.11 12.71 -21.95
C PRO A 52 10.47 13.87 -21.19
N ASP A 53 9.86 14.82 -21.89
CA ASP A 53 9.13 15.94 -21.31
C ASP A 53 7.86 15.47 -20.58
N GLU A 54 7.07 14.59 -21.20
CA GLU A 54 5.89 14.00 -20.58
C GLU A 54 6.24 13.13 -19.36
N ALA A 55 7.28 12.31 -19.45
CA ALA A 55 7.75 11.49 -18.34
C ALA A 55 8.20 12.34 -17.14
N VAL A 56 8.83 13.50 -17.38
CA VAL A 56 9.21 14.44 -16.32
C VAL A 56 7.96 15.03 -15.62
N GLU A 57 6.90 15.33 -16.38
CA GLU A 57 5.63 15.81 -15.82
C GLU A 57 4.93 14.77 -14.93
N MET A 58 5.15 13.47 -15.18
CA MET A 58 4.56 12.39 -14.37
C MET A 58 5.25 12.20 -13.01
N ARG A 59 6.47 12.73 -12.84
CA ARG A 59 7.27 12.59 -11.62
C ARG A 59 6.52 12.91 -10.32
N PRO A 60 5.85 14.07 -10.16
CA PRO A 60 5.13 14.38 -8.91
C PRO A 60 4.04 13.37 -8.57
N LEU A 61 3.33 12.82 -9.57
CA LEU A 61 2.27 11.83 -9.35
C LEU A 61 2.86 10.51 -8.85
N LEU A 62 3.95 10.06 -9.47
CA LEU A 62 4.65 8.84 -9.06
C LEU A 62 5.24 8.98 -7.65
N VAL A 63 5.85 10.11 -7.33
CA VAL A 63 6.36 10.39 -5.98
C VAL A 63 5.22 10.32 -4.96
N SER A 64 4.10 10.98 -5.23
CA SER A 64 2.95 10.96 -4.32
C SER A 64 2.39 9.56 -4.10
N LEU A 65 2.32 8.73 -5.14
CA LEU A 65 1.90 7.33 -5.01
C LEU A 65 2.87 6.52 -4.13
N LEU A 66 4.18 6.66 -4.35
CA LEU A 66 5.19 5.95 -3.58
C LEU A 66 5.20 6.36 -2.09
N GLU A 67 5.05 7.66 -1.80
CA GLU A 67 4.94 8.16 -0.43
C GLU A 67 3.73 7.55 0.30
N LYS A 68 2.59 7.40 -0.40
CA LYS A 68 1.39 6.74 0.17
C LYS A 68 1.62 5.25 0.43
N MET A 69 2.30 4.56 -0.48
CA MET A 69 2.65 3.15 -0.28
C MET A 69 3.64 2.97 0.88
N GLU A 70 4.58 3.90 1.06
CA GLU A 70 5.48 3.93 2.22
C GLU A 70 4.69 4.12 3.52
N GLU A 71 3.79 5.10 3.58
CA GLU A 71 2.92 5.32 4.76
C GLU A 71 2.11 4.06 5.08
N PHE A 72 1.51 3.44 4.06
CA PHE A 72 0.78 2.18 4.21
C PHE A 72 1.66 1.08 4.81
N SER A 73 2.88 0.91 4.31
CA SER A 73 3.81 -0.11 4.79
C SER A 73 4.19 0.08 6.26
N LEU A 74 4.37 1.34 6.69
CA LEU A 74 4.73 1.67 8.08
C LEU A 74 3.57 1.38 9.03
N VAL A 75 2.34 1.72 8.65
CA VAL A 75 1.15 1.42 9.47
C VAL A 75 0.93 -0.08 9.57
N LEU A 76 1.13 -0.82 8.48
CA LEU A 76 1.01 -2.29 8.50
C LEU A 76 2.05 -2.92 9.43
N GLN A 77 3.30 -2.46 9.39
CA GLN A 77 4.34 -2.92 10.30
C GLN A 77 3.95 -2.66 11.76
N GLY A 78 3.45 -1.45 12.07
CA GLY A 78 2.99 -1.12 13.42
C GLY A 78 1.92 -2.08 13.93
N LYS A 79 0.93 -2.45 13.10
CA LYS A 79 -0.11 -3.42 13.48
C LYS A 79 0.43 -4.84 13.67
N ILE A 80 1.38 -5.25 12.83
CA ILE A 80 2.05 -6.55 13.01
C ILE A 80 2.82 -6.58 14.34
N ASP A 81 3.49 -5.49 14.69
CA ASP A 81 4.21 -5.37 15.96
C ASP A 81 3.27 -5.38 17.17
N GLU A 82 2.10 -4.73 17.07
CA GLU A 82 1.03 -4.77 18.08
C GLU A 82 0.54 -6.22 18.31
N ILE A 83 0.21 -6.95 17.23
CA ILE A 83 -0.22 -8.36 17.31
C ILE A 83 0.85 -9.23 17.97
N ASN A 84 2.13 -9.09 17.56
CA ASN A 84 3.23 -9.86 18.15
C ASN A 84 3.43 -9.55 19.65
N ALA A 85 3.22 -8.30 20.06
CA ALA A 85 3.32 -7.89 21.45
C ALA A 85 2.16 -8.41 22.30
N GLU A 86 0.95 -8.51 21.73
CA GLU A 86 -0.21 -9.13 22.37
C GLU A 86 0.00 -10.64 22.55
N GLU A 87 0.45 -11.36 21.52
CA GLU A 87 0.78 -12.79 21.61
C GLU A 87 1.89 -13.08 22.64
N ALA A 88 2.88 -12.20 22.78
CA ALA A 88 3.95 -12.35 23.77
C ALA A 88 3.50 -12.10 25.21
N ASN A 89 2.36 -11.41 25.40
CA ASN A 89 1.78 -11.09 26.71
C ASN A 89 0.56 -11.93 27.07
N GLU A 90 0.07 -12.80 26.18
CA GLU A 90 -0.90 -13.82 26.55
C GLU A 90 -0.21 -14.77 27.55
N PRO A 91 -0.68 -14.84 28.81
CA PRO A 91 -0.21 -15.85 29.72
C PRO A 91 -0.61 -17.18 29.09
N SER A 92 0.39 -18.01 28.76
CA SER A 92 0.15 -19.42 28.48
C SER A 92 -0.75 -19.93 29.59
N GLU A 93 -1.99 -20.30 29.28
CA GLU A 93 -2.88 -20.95 30.24
C GLU A 93 -2.11 -22.16 30.76
N GLU A 94 -1.53 -22.01 31.95
CA GLU A 94 -0.96 -23.09 32.73
C GLU A 94 -2.10 -24.08 32.91
N LYS A 95 -2.04 -25.17 32.16
CA LYS A 95 -2.72 -26.40 32.56
C LYS A 95 -2.05 -26.90 33.83
N ASP A 96 -2.38 -26.24 34.94
CA ASP A 96 -2.32 -26.81 36.27
C ASP A 96 -3.43 -27.87 36.35
N GLU A 97 -3.20 -29.02 35.72
CA GLU A 97 -3.83 -30.27 36.14
C GLU A 97 -2.96 -30.86 37.25
N ASN A 98 -3.21 -30.38 38.48
CA ASN A 98 -3.02 -31.19 39.67
C ASN A 98 -4.07 -32.32 39.66
N ASP A 99 -3.62 -33.56 39.50
CA ASP A 99 -4.04 -34.70 40.33
C ASP A 99 -3.13 -35.93 40.10
#